data_AF-A0A7Y5LL78-F1
#
_entry.id   AF-A0A7Y5LL78-F1
#
_cell.length_a   1.000
_cell.length_b   1.000
_cell.length_c   1.000
_cell.angle_alpha   90.00
_cell.angle_beta   90.00
_cell.angle_gamma   90.00
#
_symmetry.space_group_name_H-M   'P 1'
#
loop_
_entity.id
_entity.type
_entity.pdbx_description
1 polymer ?
#
loop_
_entity_poly.entity_id
_entity_poly.type
_entity_poly.pdbx_seq_one_letter_code
_entity_poly.pdbx_strand_id
1 'polypeptide(L)'
;MKKIFITLILIAVTTQIQYAQEKYFVGAEASYIIPLGTLSDRYDPGYGLSIVAGERTNSDWNWSGRFEYIRFSEENQEKMNVRRRYTVAGEQKDFGIPLKSLVMDLKAYGLTANLTYDFLDFDFLKAQASVGFGVYRWENLRGTVKDSLFADTTGSGVPAFVEYLDVPENKQMDWSGGFYTGLKFEIPIVEPVAITVSSHFKGIIGELWPALALDKENVSVFQMLDTKVSIHIKL
;
A
#
# COMPACT_ATOMS: atom_id res chain seq x y z
N MET A 1 9.92 39.34 2.83
CA MET A 1 9.93 38.62 4.12
C MET A 1 9.99 37.09 3.95
N LYS A 2 9.07 36.43 3.23
CA LYS A 2 9.13 34.96 2.98
C LYS A 2 10.47 34.46 2.39
N LYS A 3 11.04 35.17 1.40
CA LYS A 3 12.31 34.78 0.77
C LYS A 3 13.50 34.86 1.73
N ILE A 4 13.56 35.90 2.57
CA ILE A 4 14.63 36.08 3.58
C ILE A 4 14.55 34.98 4.64
N PHE A 5 13.33 34.58 5.03
CA PHE A 5 13.11 33.50 5.99
C PHE A 5 13.56 32.14 5.43
N ILE A 6 13.25 31.85 4.15
CA ILE A 6 13.71 30.64 3.46
C ILE A 6 15.24 30.62 3.33
N THR A 7 15.87 31.75 3.01
CA THR A 7 17.33 31.85 2.91
C THR A 7 18.02 31.71 4.27
N LEU A 8 17.43 32.27 5.34
CA LEU A 8 17.94 32.08 6.71
C LEU A 8 17.80 30.63 7.20
N ILE A 9 16.71 29.95 6.85
CA ILE A 9 16.55 28.51 7.11
C ILE A 9 17.61 27.72 6.33
N LEU A 10 17.82 28.02 5.05
CA LEU A 10 18.85 27.35 4.24
C LEU A 10 20.27 27.55 4.82
N ILE A 11 20.58 28.77 5.29
CA ILE A 11 21.89 29.09 5.89
C ILE A 11 22.05 28.42 7.26
N ALA A 12 21.01 28.40 8.09
CA ALA A 12 21.04 27.70 9.38
C ALA A 12 21.15 26.17 9.21
N VAL A 13 20.55 25.61 8.16
CA VAL A 13 20.68 24.19 7.81
C VAL A 13 22.10 23.89 7.31
N THR A 14 22.69 24.76 6.49
CA THR A 14 24.02 24.51 5.90
C THR A 14 25.18 24.66 6.87
N THR A 15 25.08 25.50 7.90
CA THR A 15 26.17 25.67 8.89
C THR A 15 26.19 24.60 9.98
N GLN A 16 25.10 23.85 10.19
CA GLN A 16 25.07 22.73 11.15
C GLN A 16 25.45 21.37 10.56
N ILE A 17 25.42 21.23 9.22
CA ILE A 17 25.82 19.99 8.52
C ILE A 17 27.31 19.68 8.68
N GLN A 18 28.16 20.66 9.02
CA GLN A 18 29.60 20.39 9.23
C GLN A 18 29.95 19.82 10.61
N TYR A 19 29.00 19.77 11.56
CA TYR A 19 29.25 19.32 12.94
C TYR A 19 28.43 18.09 13.38
N ALA A 20 27.52 17.59 12.54
CA ALA A 20 26.81 16.33 12.78
C ALA A 20 27.55 15.19 12.07
N GLN A 21 28.28 14.38 12.83
CA GLN A 21 28.89 13.14 12.33
C GLN A 21 27.78 12.11 12.12
N GLU A 22 27.33 11.91 10.88
CA GLU A 22 26.45 10.80 10.42
C GLU A 22 25.22 10.49 11.30
N LYS A 23 24.78 11.45 12.10
CA LYS A 23 23.83 11.19 13.19
C LYS A 23 22.40 11.25 12.69
N TYR A 24 22.13 12.14 11.75
CA TYR A 24 20.81 12.29 11.17
C TYR A 24 20.80 11.82 9.72
N PHE A 25 19.63 11.48 9.22
CA PHE A 25 19.47 11.22 7.80
C PHE A 25 18.10 11.67 7.32
N VAL A 26 18.04 12.00 6.04
CA VAL A 26 16.80 12.27 5.32
C VAL A 26 16.79 11.47 4.02
N GLY A 27 15.61 11.06 3.58
CA GLY A 27 15.49 10.27 2.37
C GLY A 27 14.12 10.29 1.75
N ALA A 28 14.06 9.75 0.54
CA ALA A 28 12.82 9.49 -0.18
C ALA A 28 12.77 8.01 -0.56
N GLU A 29 11.59 7.41 -0.45
CA GLU A 29 11.37 5.99 -0.75
C GLU A 29 10.28 5.86 -1.82
N ALA A 30 10.48 4.92 -2.75
CA ALA A 30 9.45 4.43 -3.65
C ALA A 30 9.14 2.97 -3.31
N SER A 31 7.86 2.64 -3.29
CA SER A 31 7.32 1.34 -2.87
C SER A 31 6.58 0.66 -4.00
N TYR A 32 6.79 -0.64 -4.15
CA TYR A 32 5.92 -1.57 -4.86
C TYR A 32 5.22 -2.45 -3.84
N ILE A 33 3.89 -2.47 -3.86
CA ILE A 33 3.08 -2.96 -2.75
C ILE A 33 2.17 -4.08 -3.24
N ILE A 34 2.40 -5.29 -2.75
CA ILE A 34 1.63 -6.47 -3.13
C ILE A 34 0.55 -6.70 -2.06
N PRO A 35 -0.75 -6.65 -2.41
CA PRO A 35 -1.81 -6.92 -1.46
C PRO A 35 -1.81 -8.41 -1.10
N LEU A 36 -2.12 -8.72 0.16
CA LEU A 36 -2.17 -10.08 0.68
C LEU A 36 -3.54 -10.39 1.28
N GLY A 37 -3.84 -11.67 1.48
CA GLY A 37 -5.11 -12.12 2.07
C GLY A 37 -6.31 -11.63 1.28
N THR A 38 -7.36 -11.21 1.98
CA THR A 38 -8.62 -10.74 1.37
C THR A 38 -8.47 -9.42 0.59
N LEU A 39 -7.43 -8.62 0.88
CA LEU A 39 -7.14 -7.42 0.09
C LEU A 39 -6.74 -7.79 -1.35
N SER A 40 -6.03 -8.91 -1.53
CA SER A 40 -5.62 -9.43 -2.85
C SER A 40 -6.80 -9.95 -3.70
N ASP A 41 -7.98 -10.14 -3.10
CA ASP A 41 -9.19 -10.53 -3.83
C ASP A 41 -9.91 -9.32 -4.47
N ARG A 42 -9.46 -8.12 -4.14
CA ARG A 42 -10.02 -6.85 -4.61
C ARG A 42 -9.03 -6.06 -5.46
N TYR A 43 -7.75 -6.06 -5.10
CA TYR A 43 -6.74 -5.21 -5.71
C TYR A 43 -5.58 -6.01 -6.28
N ASP A 44 -5.04 -5.50 -7.39
CA ASP A 44 -3.73 -5.87 -7.90
C ASP A 44 -2.62 -5.05 -7.21
N PRO A 45 -1.33 -5.39 -7.41
CA PRO A 45 -0.23 -4.64 -6.82
C PRO A 45 -0.31 -3.13 -7.05
N GLY A 46 -0.06 -2.38 -5.98
CA GLY A 46 -0.07 -0.94 -5.95
C GLY A 46 1.32 -0.33 -5.82
N TYR A 47 1.35 0.99 -5.60
CA TYR A 47 2.58 1.75 -5.42
C TYR A 47 2.49 2.69 -4.22
N GLY A 48 3.65 3.13 -3.76
CA GLY A 48 3.74 4.12 -2.70
C GLY A 48 4.93 5.04 -2.83
N LEU A 49 4.85 6.17 -2.14
CA LEU A 49 5.92 7.15 -2.03
C LEU A 49 6.02 7.58 -0.58
N SER A 50 7.24 7.83 -0.09
CA SER A 50 7.41 8.37 1.24
C SER A 50 8.64 9.25 1.37
N ILE A 51 8.59 10.12 2.38
CA ILE A 51 9.73 10.91 2.83
C ILE A 51 10.04 10.45 4.25
N VAL A 52 11.32 10.20 4.51
CA VAL A 52 11.82 9.69 5.79
C VAL A 52 12.83 10.66 6.37
N ALA A 53 12.79 10.83 7.68
CA ALA A 53 13.81 11.52 8.46
C ALA A 53 14.09 10.72 9.72
N GLY A 54 15.36 10.58 10.11
CA GLY A 54 15.72 9.75 11.24
C GLY A 54 17.02 10.16 11.90
N GLU A 55 17.27 9.50 13.02
CA GLU A 55 18.42 9.68 13.89
C GLU A 55 19.02 8.32 14.26
N ARG A 56 20.34 8.21 14.14
CA ARG A 56 21.12 7.14 14.71
C ARG A 56 21.33 7.40 16.19
N THR A 57 20.68 6.59 17.03
CA THR A 57 20.74 6.78 18.49
C THR A 57 22.02 6.18 19.07
N ASN A 58 22.49 5.05 18.52
CA ASN A 58 23.77 4.43 18.87
C ASN A 58 24.33 3.63 17.67
N SER A 59 25.33 2.77 17.89
CA SER A 59 25.92 1.97 16.82
C SER A 59 24.95 1.00 16.16
N ASP A 60 23.91 0.55 16.86
CA ASP A 60 23.08 -0.57 16.39
C ASP A 60 21.63 -0.15 16.13
N TRP A 61 21.19 0.99 16.66
CA TRP A 61 19.79 1.40 16.66
C TRP A 61 19.57 2.75 15.99
N ASN A 62 18.58 2.75 15.10
CA ASN A 62 18.14 3.93 14.36
C ASN A 62 16.64 4.13 14.55
N TRP A 63 16.23 5.37 14.85
CA TRP A 63 14.82 5.78 14.84
C TRP A 63 14.53 6.61 13.59
N SER A 64 13.37 6.42 12.99
CA SER A 64 12.91 7.30 11.90
C SER A 64 11.42 7.57 11.93
N GLY A 65 11.06 8.78 11.56
CA GLY A 65 9.70 9.17 11.19
C GLY A 65 9.54 9.12 9.68
N ARG A 66 8.37 8.68 9.22
CA ARG A 66 8.05 8.63 7.79
C ARG A 66 6.66 9.18 7.53
N PHE A 67 6.56 10.05 6.52
CA PHE A 67 5.30 10.42 5.91
C PHE A 67 5.11 9.61 4.63
N GLU A 68 4.03 8.85 4.52
CA GLU A 68 3.83 7.90 3.44
C GLU A 68 2.50 8.07 2.71
N TYR A 69 2.51 7.74 1.42
CA TYR A 69 1.36 7.64 0.54
C TYR A 69 1.36 6.26 -0.11
N ILE A 70 0.20 5.60 -0.11
CA ILE A 70 -0.03 4.26 -0.67
C ILE A 70 -1.26 4.35 -1.57
N ARG A 71 -1.22 3.68 -2.72
CA ARG A 71 -2.36 3.56 -3.62
C ARG A 71 -2.45 2.20 -4.31
N PHE A 72 -3.65 1.64 -4.33
CA PHE A 72 -4.07 0.55 -5.18
C PHE A 72 -5.17 1.08 -6.10
N SER A 73 -4.87 1.24 -7.39
CA SER A 73 -5.80 1.80 -8.39
C SER A 73 -6.32 0.77 -9.38
N GLU A 74 -5.77 -0.44 -9.36
CA GLU A 74 -6.13 -1.52 -10.26
C GLU A 74 -6.83 -2.62 -9.46
N GLU A 75 -8.02 -3.00 -9.92
CA GLU A 75 -8.76 -4.15 -9.41
C GLU A 75 -8.16 -5.48 -9.90
N ASN A 76 -8.22 -6.51 -9.06
CA ASN A 76 -7.77 -7.85 -9.46
C ASN A 76 -8.77 -8.51 -10.42
N GLN A 77 -8.63 -8.27 -11.72
CA GLN A 77 -9.56 -8.73 -12.74
C GLN A 77 -9.77 -10.26 -12.75
N GLU A 78 -8.76 -11.05 -12.37
CA GLU A 78 -8.87 -12.51 -12.31
C GLU A 78 -9.87 -12.97 -11.24
N LYS A 79 -9.98 -12.21 -10.15
CA LYS A 79 -10.87 -12.50 -9.01
C LYS A 79 -12.16 -11.66 -9.02
N MET A 80 -12.41 -10.90 -10.08
CA MET A 80 -13.56 -10.00 -10.21
C MET A 80 -14.71 -10.69 -10.95
N ASN A 81 -15.26 -11.74 -10.33
CA ASN A 81 -16.39 -12.48 -10.85
C ASN A 81 -17.52 -12.53 -9.82
N VAL A 82 -18.76 -12.43 -10.31
CA VAL A 82 -19.97 -12.70 -9.52
C VAL A 82 -20.45 -14.10 -9.84
N ARG A 83 -20.76 -14.89 -8.82
CA ARG A 83 -21.32 -16.23 -8.92
C ARG A 83 -22.82 -16.16 -8.78
N ARG A 84 -23.53 -16.75 -9.75
CA ARG A 84 -24.98 -16.86 -9.72
C ARG A 84 -25.41 -18.26 -10.09
N ARG A 85 -26.43 -18.75 -9.38
CA ARG A 85 -27.00 -20.07 -9.59
C ARG A 85 -28.31 -19.94 -10.34
N TYR A 86 -28.40 -20.61 -11.49
CA TYR A 86 -29.59 -20.60 -12.32
C TYR A 86 -30.01 -22.02 -12.72
N THR A 87 -31.31 -22.23 -12.88
CA THR A 87 -31.84 -23.52 -13.37
C THR A 87 -31.77 -23.55 -14.90
N VAL A 88 -31.05 -24.51 -15.44
CA VAL A 88 -30.86 -24.74 -16.88
C VAL A 88 -31.32 -26.15 -17.19
N ALA A 89 -32.37 -26.27 -18.00
CA ALA A 89 -32.96 -27.57 -18.38
C ALA A 89 -33.30 -28.49 -17.17
N GLY A 90 -33.72 -27.91 -16.04
CA GLY A 90 -34.08 -28.64 -14.82
C GLY A 90 -32.92 -28.92 -13.86
N GLU A 91 -31.68 -28.56 -14.21
CA GLU A 91 -30.51 -28.68 -13.36
C GLU A 91 -30.02 -27.31 -12.87
N GLN A 92 -29.58 -27.23 -11.62
CA GLN A 92 -28.98 -26.00 -11.08
C GLN A 92 -27.52 -25.91 -11.53
N LYS A 93 -27.15 -24.82 -12.20
CA LYS A 93 -25.78 -24.54 -12.65
C LYS A 93 -25.29 -23.22 -12.08
N ASP A 94 -24.03 -23.20 -11.66
CA ASP A 94 -23.33 -22.01 -11.17
C ASP A 94 -22.58 -21.35 -12.34
N PHE A 95 -22.81 -20.05 -12.54
CA PHE A 95 -22.16 -19.24 -13.56
C PHE A 95 -21.29 -18.17 -12.89
N GLY A 96 -20.05 -18.01 -13.37
CA GLY A 96 -19.17 -16.91 -13.00
C GLY A 96 -19.22 -15.83 -14.06
N ILE A 97 -19.66 -14.63 -13.68
CA ILE A 97 -19.82 -13.50 -14.60
C ILE A 97 -18.78 -12.43 -14.26
N PRO A 98 -17.89 -12.06 -15.20
CA PRO A 98 -16.83 -11.11 -14.94
C PRO A 98 -17.34 -9.67 -14.81
N LEU A 99 -16.89 -8.97 -13.77
CA LEU A 99 -17.21 -7.57 -13.48
C LEU A 99 -16.23 -6.62 -14.18
N LYS A 100 -16.22 -6.61 -15.51
CA LYS A 100 -15.22 -5.88 -16.32
C LYS A 100 -15.25 -4.35 -16.15
N SER A 101 -16.31 -3.79 -15.60
CA SER A 101 -16.52 -2.34 -15.46
C SER A 101 -16.36 -1.82 -14.03
N LEU A 102 -16.07 -2.69 -13.05
CA LEU A 102 -15.98 -2.25 -11.66
C LEU A 102 -14.65 -1.57 -11.39
N VAL A 103 -14.68 -0.25 -11.23
CA VAL A 103 -13.53 0.56 -10.83
C VAL A 103 -13.37 0.54 -9.31
N MET A 104 -12.16 0.30 -8.82
CA MET A 104 -11.83 0.36 -7.39
C MET A 104 -10.55 1.18 -7.16
N ASP A 105 -10.54 2.00 -6.11
CA ASP A 105 -9.37 2.82 -5.74
C ASP A 105 -9.24 2.85 -4.21
N LEU A 106 -8.15 2.32 -3.68
CA LEU A 106 -7.80 2.42 -2.26
C LEU A 106 -6.54 3.26 -2.13
N LYS A 107 -6.62 4.35 -1.36
CA LYS A 107 -5.47 5.22 -1.07
C LYS A 107 -5.33 5.44 0.42
N ALA A 108 -4.10 5.55 0.90
CA ALA A 108 -3.81 5.85 2.30
C ALA A 108 -2.66 6.85 2.42
N TYR A 109 -2.78 7.75 3.40
CA TYR A 109 -1.73 8.67 3.83
C TYR A 109 -1.40 8.39 5.28
N GLY A 110 -0.13 8.22 5.61
CA GLY A 110 0.28 7.80 6.94
C GLY A 110 1.42 8.62 7.51
N LEU A 111 1.47 8.65 8.84
CA LEU A 111 2.64 9.06 9.62
C LEU A 111 3.06 7.86 10.47
N THR A 112 4.29 7.37 10.27
CA THR A 112 4.84 6.21 10.98
C THR A 112 6.13 6.55 11.72
N ALA A 113 6.36 5.83 12.81
CA ALA A 113 7.57 5.83 13.60
C ALA A 113 8.18 4.43 13.57
N ASN A 114 9.49 4.37 13.34
CA ASN A 114 10.18 3.16 12.93
C ASN A 114 11.45 2.99 13.75
N LEU A 115 11.66 1.78 14.25
CA LEU A 115 12.85 1.36 14.93
C LEU A 115 13.58 0.35 14.05
N THR A 116 14.86 0.59 13.81
CA THR A 116 15.71 -0.26 12.98
C THR A 116 16.90 -0.73 13.81
N TYR A 117 17.21 -2.02 13.74
CA TYR A 117 18.33 -2.68 14.42
C TYR A 117 19.31 -3.23 13.39
N ASP A 118 20.56 -2.78 13.46
CA ASP A 118 21.66 -3.18 12.60
C ASP A 118 22.25 -4.48 13.16
N PHE A 119 22.11 -5.59 12.41
CA PHE A 119 22.59 -6.91 12.85
C PHE A 119 23.75 -7.44 12.00
N LEU A 120 24.00 -6.84 10.82
CA LEU A 120 25.23 -7.03 10.05
C LEU A 120 25.70 -5.68 9.53
N ASP A 121 26.98 -5.37 9.72
CA ASP A 121 27.63 -4.15 9.25
C ASP A 121 28.94 -4.51 8.53
N PHE A 122 28.89 -4.53 7.19
CA PHE A 122 30.05 -4.63 6.33
C PHE A 122 30.27 -3.30 5.61
N ASP A 123 31.51 -3.01 5.22
CA ASP A 123 31.88 -1.75 4.52
C ASP A 123 31.03 -1.47 3.26
N PHE A 124 30.52 -2.52 2.60
CA PHE A 124 29.73 -2.42 1.37
C PHE A 124 28.24 -2.71 1.55
N LEU A 125 27.81 -3.17 2.74
CA LEU A 125 26.43 -3.61 2.97
C LEU A 125 26.12 -3.63 4.47
N LYS A 126 25.01 -2.99 4.85
CA LYS A 126 24.41 -3.14 6.19
C LYS A 126 23.08 -3.85 6.10
N ALA A 127 22.88 -4.90 6.89
CA ALA A 127 21.61 -5.59 7.01
C ALA A 127 20.94 -5.23 8.34
N GLN A 128 19.68 -4.87 8.26
CA GLN A 128 18.94 -4.27 9.36
C GLN A 128 17.55 -4.90 9.47
N ALA A 129 17.09 -5.12 10.69
CA ALA A 129 15.72 -5.53 10.99
C ALA A 129 14.92 -4.30 11.37
N SER A 130 13.67 -4.20 10.91
CA SER A 130 12.82 -3.04 11.17
C SER A 130 11.48 -3.44 11.76
N VAL A 131 11.00 -2.59 12.66
CA VAL A 131 9.63 -2.63 13.18
C VAL A 131 9.11 -1.21 13.26
N GLY A 132 7.85 -1.00 12.90
CA GLY A 132 7.25 0.32 12.92
C GLY A 132 5.77 0.26 13.21
N PHE A 133 5.25 1.40 13.64
CA PHE A 133 3.83 1.62 13.87
C PHE A 133 3.47 3.03 13.41
N GLY A 134 2.18 3.27 13.17
CA GLY A 134 1.71 4.59 12.85
C GLY A 134 0.22 4.68 12.65
N VAL A 135 -0.19 5.82 12.13
CA VAL A 135 -1.60 6.17 11.94
C VAL A 135 -1.79 6.55 10.48
N TYR A 136 -2.85 6.00 9.88
CA TYR A 136 -3.18 6.17 8.47
C TYR A 136 -4.58 6.71 8.32
N ARG A 137 -4.75 7.72 7.48
CA ARG A 137 -6.03 8.08 6.90
C ARG A 137 -6.16 7.39 5.56
N TRP A 138 -7.16 6.54 5.40
CA TRP A 138 -7.40 5.82 4.17
C TRP A 138 -8.76 6.15 3.59
N GLU A 139 -8.87 6.05 2.27
CA GLU A 139 -10.09 6.25 1.51
C GLU A 139 -10.20 5.14 0.46
N ASN A 140 -11.36 4.50 0.43
CA ASN A 140 -11.71 3.46 -0.51
C ASN A 140 -12.90 3.91 -1.36
N LEU A 141 -12.71 3.95 -2.66
CA LEU A 141 -13.77 4.13 -3.65
C LEU A 141 -14.04 2.80 -4.34
N ARG A 142 -15.31 2.43 -4.41
CA ARG A 142 -15.83 1.38 -5.29
C ARG A 142 -16.87 2.01 -6.18
N GLY A 143 -16.62 2.04 -7.48
CA GLY A 143 -17.52 2.58 -8.49
C GLY A 143 -18.88 1.88 -8.56
N THR A 144 -19.78 2.49 -9.31
CA THR A 144 -21.09 1.91 -9.62
C THR A 144 -20.93 0.73 -10.58
N VAL A 145 -21.70 -0.34 -10.37
CA VAL A 145 -21.86 -1.44 -11.33
C VAL A 145 -23.29 -1.41 -11.83
N LYS A 146 -23.45 -1.23 -13.13
CA LYS A 146 -24.73 -1.31 -13.85
C LYS A 146 -24.54 -2.24 -15.02
N ASP A 147 -24.96 -3.49 -14.85
CA ASP A 147 -24.79 -4.50 -15.89
C ASP A 147 -26.02 -5.39 -16.03
N SER A 148 -26.24 -5.87 -17.25
CA SER A 148 -27.25 -6.89 -17.55
C SER A 148 -26.54 -8.22 -17.64
N LEU A 149 -26.84 -9.11 -16.70
CA LEU A 149 -26.24 -10.43 -16.64
C LEU A 149 -26.96 -11.36 -17.61
N PHE A 150 -26.20 -11.97 -18.51
CA PHE A 150 -26.69 -12.96 -19.46
C PHE A 150 -26.03 -14.31 -19.21
N ALA A 151 -26.80 -15.39 -19.28
CA ALA A 151 -26.29 -16.75 -19.20
C ALA A 151 -27.04 -17.64 -20.20
N ASP A 152 -26.39 -18.70 -20.69
CA ASP A 152 -27.09 -19.71 -21.50
C ASP A 152 -27.93 -20.61 -20.57
N THR A 153 -29.20 -20.22 -20.42
CA THR A 153 -30.17 -20.92 -19.58
C THR A 153 -30.89 -22.06 -20.31
N THR A 154 -30.58 -22.28 -21.59
CA THR A 154 -31.28 -23.26 -22.45
C THR A 154 -30.37 -24.36 -22.98
N GLY A 155 -29.05 -24.23 -22.83
CA GLY A 155 -28.06 -25.15 -23.38
C GLY A 155 -27.92 -25.05 -24.90
N SER A 156 -28.48 -24.00 -25.51
CA SER A 156 -28.49 -23.79 -26.96
C SER A 156 -27.34 -22.91 -27.46
N GLY A 157 -26.48 -22.43 -26.56
CA GLY A 157 -25.44 -21.46 -26.83
C GLY A 157 -25.95 -20.01 -26.95
N VAL A 158 -27.25 -19.77 -26.79
CA VAL A 158 -27.85 -18.43 -26.85
C VAL A 158 -27.97 -17.84 -25.43
N PRO A 159 -27.28 -16.75 -25.11
CA PRO A 159 -27.40 -16.09 -23.82
C PRO A 159 -28.81 -15.50 -23.65
N ALA A 160 -29.47 -15.83 -22.54
CA ALA A 160 -30.71 -15.19 -22.11
C ALA A 160 -30.41 -14.21 -20.98
N PHE A 161 -31.17 -13.12 -20.91
CA PHE A 161 -31.10 -12.18 -19.79
C PHE A 161 -31.52 -12.91 -18.50
N VAL A 162 -30.75 -12.69 -17.43
CA VAL A 162 -31.01 -13.35 -16.15
C VAL A 162 -31.28 -12.37 -15.04
N GLU A 163 -30.46 -11.34 -14.91
CA GLU A 163 -30.54 -10.40 -13.79
C GLU A 163 -29.96 -9.04 -14.19
N TYR A 164 -30.50 -7.97 -13.60
CA TYR A 164 -29.88 -6.65 -13.66
C TYR A 164 -29.09 -6.41 -12.38
N LEU A 165 -27.80 -6.15 -12.51
CA LEU A 165 -26.93 -5.81 -11.40
C LEU A 165 -26.86 -4.29 -11.30
N ASP A 166 -27.57 -3.70 -10.33
CA ASP A 166 -27.47 -2.28 -9.98
C ASP A 166 -26.87 -2.14 -8.58
N VAL A 167 -25.58 -1.85 -8.54
CA VAL A 167 -24.86 -1.67 -7.30
C VAL A 167 -24.30 -0.25 -7.27
N PRO A 168 -24.81 0.62 -6.38
CA PRO A 168 -24.38 2.01 -6.34
C PRO A 168 -22.92 2.13 -5.91
N GLU A 169 -22.32 3.25 -6.27
CA GLU A 169 -21.01 3.65 -5.75
C GLU A 169 -20.98 3.62 -4.22
N ASN A 170 -19.84 3.20 -3.68
CA ASN A 170 -19.59 3.23 -2.25
C ASN A 170 -18.23 3.87 -1.99
N LYS A 171 -18.22 4.89 -1.12
CA LYS A 171 -17.00 5.56 -0.68
C LYS A 171 -16.89 5.43 0.83
N GLN A 172 -15.75 4.92 1.28
CA GLN A 172 -15.43 4.73 2.69
C GLN A 172 -14.14 5.48 3.01
N MET A 173 -14.05 6.00 4.23
CA MET A 173 -12.87 6.70 4.71
C MET A 173 -12.82 6.57 6.22
N ASP A 174 -11.64 6.27 6.75
CA ASP A 174 -11.42 6.21 8.19
C ASP A 174 -9.96 6.48 8.56
N TRP A 175 -9.72 6.57 9.87
CA TRP A 175 -8.40 6.58 10.48
C TRP A 175 -8.13 5.25 11.16
N SER A 176 -6.97 4.68 10.88
CA SER A 176 -6.57 3.38 11.40
C SER A 176 -5.15 3.40 11.91
N GLY A 177 -4.90 2.62 12.97
CA GLY A 177 -3.54 2.25 13.33
C GLY A 177 -2.96 1.32 12.27
N GLY A 178 -1.64 1.30 12.13
CA GLY A 178 -0.94 0.34 11.32
C GLY A 178 0.38 -0.06 11.94
N PHE A 179 0.89 -1.20 11.50
CA PHE A 179 2.19 -1.71 11.89
C PHE A 179 2.90 -2.24 10.66
N TYR A 180 4.21 -2.35 10.75
CA TYR A 180 4.97 -3.10 9.78
C TYR A 180 6.23 -3.68 10.40
N THR A 181 6.77 -4.72 9.79
CA THR A 181 8.04 -5.33 10.17
C THR A 181 8.73 -5.90 8.95
N GLY A 182 10.05 -5.88 8.92
CA GLY A 182 10.77 -6.34 7.74
C GLY A 182 12.27 -6.28 7.86
N LEU A 183 12.89 -6.40 6.69
CA LEU A 183 14.34 -6.33 6.51
C LEU A 183 14.69 -5.16 5.61
N LYS A 184 15.81 -4.52 5.93
CA LYS A 184 16.37 -3.38 5.22
C LYS A 184 17.84 -3.65 4.95
N PHE A 185 18.27 -3.38 3.71
CA PHE A 185 19.64 -3.51 3.25
C PHE A 185 20.12 -2.14 2.79
N GLU A 186 21.11 -1.58 3.45
CA GLU A 186 21.72 -0.29 3.11
C GLU A 186 23.05 -0.54 2.40
N ILE A 187 23.22 0.07 1.23
CA ILE A 187 24.41 0.00 0.39
C ILE A 187 24.97 1.43 0.30
N PRO A 188 26.11 1.72 0.97
CA PRO A 188 26.77 3.00 0.82
C PRO A 188 27.30 3.14 -0.61
N ILE A 189 27.02 4.26 -1.28
CA ILE A 189 27.46 4.51 -2.66
C ILE A 189 28.68 5.44 -2.66
N VAL A 190 28.51 6.60 -2.03
CA VAL A 190 29.52 7.63 -1.86
C VAL A 190 29.09 8.45 -0.66
N GLU A 191 29.98 8.79 0.26
CA GLU A 191 29.58 9.65 1.38
C GLU A 191 29.08 11.02 0.85
N PRO A 192 27.91 11.53 1.31
CA PRO A 192 27.04 11.04 2.39
C PRO A 192 25.79 10.24 1.92
N VAL A 193 25.78 9.72 0.70
CA VAL A 193 24.65 9.08 0.02
C VAL A 193 24.68 7.55 0.16
N ALA A 194 23.55 6.99 0.57
CA ALA A 194 23.31 5.55 0.58
C ALA A 194 22.02 5.20 -0.16
N ILE A 195 22.02 4.04 -0.81
CA ILE A 195 20.82 3.42 -1.37
C ILE A 195 20.36 2.34 -0.40
N THR A 196 19.06 2.21 -0.23
CA THR A 196 18.48 1.14 0.55
C THR A 196 17.50 0.34 -0.31
N VAL A 197 17.53 -0.98 -0.13
CA VAL A 197 16.46 -1.89 -0.58
C VAL A 197 15.83 -2.51 0.67
N SER A 198 14.51 -2.58 0.73
CA SER A 198 13.83 -3.17 1.89
C SER A 198 12.57 -3.92 1.50
N SER A 199 12.16 -4.86 2.35
CA SER A 199 10.90 -5.59 2.20
C SER A 199 10.24 -5.72 3.57
N HIS A 200 8.97 -5.32 3.65
CA HIS A 200 8.22 -5.26 4.89
C HIS A 200 6.86 -5.92 4.73
N PHE A 201 6.47 -6.72 5.71
CA PHE A 201 5.06 -7.00 5.93
C PHE A 201 4.43 -5.78 6.61
N LYS A 202 3.32 -5.27 6.06
CA LYS A 202 2.59 -4.12 6.58
C LYS A 202 1.11 -4.48 6.76
N GLY A 203 0.54 -4.04 7.87
CA GLY A 203 -0.87 -4.14 8.18
C GLY A 203 -1.45 -2.78 8.57
N ILE A 204 -2.54 -2.36 7.94
CA ILE A 204 -3.36 -1.21 8.39
C ILE A 204 -4.66 -1.77 8.95
N ILE A 205 -4.99 -1.48 10.21
CA ILE A 205 -6.17 -1.99 10.92
C ILE A 205 -7.42 -1.23 10.47
N GLY A 206 -7.83 -1.48 9.22
CA GLY A 206 -9.04 -0.95 8.61
C GLY A 206 -9.98 -2.06 8.16
N GLU A 207 -11.20 -1.69 7.80
CA GLU A 207 -12.22 -2.60 7.30
C GLU A 207 -12.81 -2.04 6.00
N LEU A 208 -12.85 -2.85 4.94
CA LEU A 208 -13.65 -2.55 3.76
C LEU A 208 -14.93 -3.38 3.82
N TRP A 209 -16.08 -2.70 3.93
CA TRP A 209 -17.35 -3.42 4.05
C TRP A 209 -17.57 -4.39 2.89
N PRO A 210 -18.26 -5.52 3.15
CA PRO A 210 -18.61 -6.45 2.10
C PRO A 210 -19.54 -5.79 1.08
N ALA A 211 -19.39 -6.21 -0.16
CA ALA A 211 -20.32 -5.92 -1.23
C ALA A 211 -20.91 -7.24 -1.70
N LEU A 212 -21.82 -7.79 -0.89
CA LEU A 212 -22.41 -9.12 -1.09
C LEU A 212 -23.12 -9.25 -2.45
N ALA A 213 -23.71 -8.17 -2.97
CA ALA A 213 -24.28 -8.16 -4.31
C ALA A 213 -23.24 -8.43 -5.42
N LEU A 214 -21.97 -8.14 -5.15
CA LEU A 214 -20.83 -8.39 -6.05
C LEU A 214 -20.00 -9.60 -5.59
N ASP A 215 -20.51 -10.39 -4.64
CA ASP A 215 -19.81 -11.50 -3.98
C ASP A 215 -18.44 -11.11 -3.42
N LYS A 216 -18.29 -9.84 -2.99
CA LYS A 216 -17.06 -9.36 -2.37
C LYS A 216 -17.18 -9.44 -0.86
N GLU A 217 -16.39 -10.34 -0.28
CA GLU A 217 -16.25 -10.51 1.17
C GLU A 217 -15.57 -9.31 1.82
N ASN A 218 -15.74 -9.21 3.14
CA ASN A 218 -15.09 -8.19 3.96
C ASN A 218 -13.56 -8.27 3.86
N VAL A 219 -12.89 -7.12 3.78
CA VAL A 219 -11.44 -7.04 4.00
C VAL A 219 -11.19 -6.49 5.39
N SER A 220 -10.76 -7.35 6.31
CA SER A 220 -10.30 -6.96 7.64
C SER A 220 -8.78 -6.89 7.66
N VAL A 221 -8.25 -5.74 8.06
CA VAL A 221 -6.83 -5.39 8.02
C VAL A 221 -6.27 -5.39 6.59
N PHE A 222 -5.75 -4.25 6.14
CA PHE A 222 -5.11 -4.16 4.84
C PHE A 222 -3.71 -4.73 4.95
N GLN A 223 -3.58 -6.03 4.65
CA GLN A 223 -2.33 -6.77 4.69
C GLN A 223 -1.61 -6.62 3.35
N MET A 224 -0.32 -6.31 3.40
CA MET A 224 0.47 -6.10 2.19
C MET A 224 1.95 -6.42 2.42
N LEU A 225 2.63 -6.85 1.36
CA LEU A 225 4.08 -6.92 1.27
C LEU A 225 4.58 -5.66 0.54
N ASP A 226 5.36 -4.84 1.22
CA ASP A 226 5.86 -3.55 0.78
C ASP A 226 7.36 -3.63 0.49
N THR A 227 7.72 -3.69 -0.79
CA THR A 227 9.11 -3.71 -1.25
C THR A 227 9.51 -2.31 -1.68
N LYS A 228 10.62 -1.81 -1.15
CA LYS A 228 11.02 -0.40 -1.33
C LYS A 228 12.43 -0.27 -1.82
N VAL A 229 12.65 0.79 -2.59
CA VAL A 229 13.96 1.35 -2.87
C VAL A 229 13.97 2.77 -2.35
N SER A 230 15.05 3.17 -1.68
CA SER A 230 15.20 4.54 -1.18
C SER A 230 16.61 5.07 -1.33
N ILE A 231 16.71 6.40 -1.35
CA ILE A 231 17.97 7.14 -1.36
C ILE A 231 17.98 8.00 -0.10
N HIS A 232 19.06 7.87 0.69
CA HIS A 232 19.22 8.56 1.95
C HIS A 232 20.50 9.41 1.91
N ILE A 233 20.44 10.59 2.50
CA ILE A 233 21.57 11.49 2.70
C ILE A 233 21.81 11.55 4.21
N LYS A 234 23.02 11.17 4.63
CA LYS A 234 23.51 11.31 6.00
C LYS A 234 23.88 12.77 6.24
N LEU A 235 23.49 13.31 7.40
CA LEU A 235 23.64 14.71 7.78
C LEU A 235 24.47 14.86 9.05
#